data_AF-A0AAF0RMJ5-F1
#
_entry.id   AF-A0AAF0RMJ5-F1
#
_cell.length_a   1.000
_cell.length_b   1.000
_cell.length_c   1.000
_cell.angle_alpha   90.00
_cell.angle_beta   90.00
_cell.angle_gamma   90.00
#
_symmetry.space_group_name_H-M   'P 1'
#
loop_
_entity.id
_entity.type
_entity.pdbx_description
1 polymer ?
#
loop_
_entity_poly.entity_id
_entity_poly.type
_entity_poly.pdbx_seq_one_letter_code
_entity_poly.pdbx_strand_id
1 'polypeptide(L)'
;MAEIWFNETAQFIGAVGATTVRELAELIHEDDAVLPALQFDDDQDVTIDDVENAIDHFGVEVLDIADDVVNDDTWPDTAVHDATLEQGPRPGSTRVLGVFI
;
A
#
# COMPACT_ATOMS: atom_id res chain seq x y z
N MET A 1 8.82 -9.94 6.94
CA MET A 1 8.22 -10.12 5.61
C MET A 1 7.39 -8.87 5.39
N ALA A 2 7.54 -8.22 4.25
CA ALA A 2 6.60 -7.16 3.88
C ALA A 2 5.26 -7.83 3.54
N GLU A 3 4.17 -7.19 3.91
CA GLU A 3 2.82 -7.71 3.73
C GLU A 3 2.00 -6.64 3.03
N ILE A 4 1.42 -7.00 1.89
CA ILE A 4 0.59 -6.13 1.07
C ILE A 4 -0.87 -6.53 1.25
N TRP A 5 -1.76 -5.55 1.21
CA TRP A 5 -3.19 -5.79 1.26
C TRP A 5 -3.96 -4.87 0.31
N PHE A 6 -5.15 -5.30 -0.05
CA PHE A 6 -6.07 -4.55 -0.89
C PHE A 6 -7.48 -4.59 -0.32
N ASN A 7 -8.06 -3.41 -0.10
CA ASN A 7 -9.45 -3.23 0.31
C ASN A 7 -10.25 -2.74 -0.90
N GLU A 8 -10.97 -3.66 -1.56
CA GLU A 8 -11.84 -3.36 -2.70
C GLU A 8 -12.94 -2.33 -2.38
N THR A 9 -13.44 -2.31 -1.14
CA THR A 9 -14.55 -1.43 -0.75
C THR A 9 -14.10 0.02 -0.62
N ALA A 10 -12.92 0.23 -0.02
CA ALA A 10 -12.28 1.54 0.11
C ALA A 10 -11.46 1.93 -1.12
N GLN A 11 -11.32 1.03 -2.10
CA GLN A 11 -10.37 1.13 -3.21
C GLN A 11 -8.98 1.53 -2.72
N PHE A 12 -8.47 0.81 -1.73
CA PHE A 12 -7.22 1.15 -1.06
C PHE A 12 -6.23 -0.01 -1.14
N ILE A 13 -5.01 0.28 -1.56
CA ILE A 13 -3.88 -0.66 -1.51
C ILE A 13 -2.90 -0.14 -0.48
N GLY A 14 -2.36 -1.01 0.36
CA GLY A 14 -1.13 -0.63 1.04
C GLY A 14 -0.22 -1.78 1.40
N ALA A 15 0.94 -1.41 1.93
CA ALA A 15 1.96 -2.35 2.36
C ALA A 15 2.57 -1.97 3.71
N VAL A 16 2.78 -3.00 4.53
CA VAL A 16 3.59 -2.96 5.74
C VAL A 16 5.04 -3.25 5.39
N GLY A 17 5.96 -2.43 5.90
CA GLY A 17 7.40 -2.65 5.75
C GLY A 17 8.00 -2.12 4.45
N ALA A 18 7.18 -1.68 3.49
CA ALA A 18 7.65 -0.76 2.47
C ALA A 18 8.08 0.55 3.14
N THR A 19 9.16 1.16 2.66
CA THR A 19 9.64 2.47 3.12
C THR A 19 9.77 3.48 1.99
N THR A 20 9.73 3.01 0.74
CA THR A 20 9.81 3.79 -0.48
C THR A 20 8.67 3.45 -1.43
N VAL A 21 8.37 4.38 -2.35
CA VAL A 21 7.39 4.16 -3.43
C VAL A 21 7.80 2.98 -4.30
N ARG A 22 9.10 2.86 -4.61
CA ARG A 22 9.66 1.71 -5.35
C ARG A 22 9.39 0.38 -4.66
N GLU A 23 9.62 0.29 -3.36
CA GLU A 23 9.33 -0.95 -2.60
C GLU A 23 7.82 -1.27 -2.59
N LEU A 24 6.96 -0.25 -2.51
CA LEU A 24 5.51 -0.46 -2.64
C LEU A 24 5.15 -0.98 -4.04
N ALA A 25 5.75 -0.42 -5.10
CA ALA A 25 5.53 -0.86 -6.47
C ALA A 25 6.02 -2.30 -6.70
N GLU A 26 7.17 -2.67 -6.16
CA GLU A 26 7.68 -4.05 -6.19
C GLU A 26 6.70 -5.02 -5.52
N LEU A 27 6.17 -4.67 -4.34
CA LEU A 27 5.18 -5.51 -3.65
C LEU A 27 3.88 -5.66 -4.42
N ILE A 28 3.38 -4.58 -5.04
CA ILE A 28 2.18 -4.65 -5.87
C ILE A 28 2.43 -5.50 -7.12
N HIS A 29 3.58 -5.34 -7.76
CA HIS A 29 3.95 -6.09 -8.96
C HIS A 29 4.07 -7.59 -8.71
N GLU A 30 4.53 -7.99 -7.53
CA GLU A 30 4.63 -9.39 -7.12
C GLU A 30 3.30 -9.99 -6.63
N ASP A 31 2.25 -9.19 -6.43
CA ASP A 31 0.96 -9.64 -5.91
C ASP A 31 -0.09 -9.83 -7.01
N ASP A 32 -0.44 -11.09 -7.27
CA ASP A 32 -1.39 -11.52 -8.30
C ASP A 32 -2.83 -11.03 -8.07
N ALA A 33 -3.19 -10.59 -6.86
CA ALA A 33 -4.52 -10.07 -6.53
C ALA A 33 -4.58 -8.55 -6.60
N VAL A 34 -3.50 -7.86 -6.21
CA VAL A 34 -3.44 -6.40 -6.18
C VAL A 34 -3.07 -5.81 -7.54
N LEU A 35 -2.14 -6.42 -8.28
CA LEU A 35 -1.71 -5.90 -9.59
C LEU A 35 -2.88 -5.69 -10.57
N PRO A 36 -3.85 -6.62 -10.71
CA PRO A 36 -5.00 -6.42 -11.59
C PRO A 36 -5.94 -5.29 -11.14
N ALA A 37 -5.95 -4.96 -9.84
CA ALA A 37 -6.80 -3.90 -9.30
C ALA A 37 -6.42 -2.51 -9.82
N LEU A 38 -5.15 -2.31 -10.22
CA LEU A 38 -4.66 -1.08 -10.82
C LEU A 38 -5.13 -0.86 -12.27
N GLN A 39 -5.81 -1.84 -12.88
CA GLN A 39 -6.43 -1.73 -14.21
C GLN A 39 -5.49 -1.22 -15.31
N PHE A 40 -4.28 -1.78 -15.39
CA PHE A 40 -3.37 -1.48 -16.51
C PHE A 40 -3.99 -1.88 -17.86
N ASP A 41 -3.79 -1.05 -18.88
CA ASP A 41 -4.32 -1.29 -20.23
C ASP A 41 -3.69 -2.52 -20.93
N ASP A 42 -2.49 -2.95 -20.50
CA ASP A 42 -1.78 -4.12 -21.01
C ASP A 42 -1.26 -4.96 -19.83
N ASP A 43 -2.05 -5.94 -19.40
CA ASP A 43 -1.84 -6.74 -18.20
C ASP A 43 -0.68 -7.76 -18.32
N GLN A 44 -0.20 -8.05 -19.54
CA GLN A 44 0.83 -9.08 -19.77
C GLN A 44 2.27 -8.57 -19.71
N ASP A 45 2.49 -7.26 -19.76
CA ASP A 45 3.83 -6.65 -19.80
C ASP A 45 4.01 -5.51 -18.78
N VAL A 46 3.16 -5.46 -17.73
CA VAL A 46 3.28 -4.45 -16.67
C VAL A 46 4.65 -4.56 -16.00
N THR A 47 5.43 -3.48 -16.03
CA THR A 47 6.72 -3.40 -15.34
C THR A 47 6.57 -2.73 -13.98
N ILE A 48 7.57 -2.91 -13.10
CA ILE A 48 7.62 -2.20 -11.80
C ILE A 48 7.63 -0.67 -12.01
N ASP A 49 8.26 -0.18 -13.08
CA ASP A 49 8.26 1.25 -13.41
C ASP A 49 6.85 1.75 -13.79
N ASP A 50 6.03 0.92 -14.45
CA ASP A 50 4.63 1.26 -14.77
C ASP A 50 3.79 1.32 -13.49
N VAL A 51 3.99 0.35 -12.59
CA VAL A 51 3.33 0.34 -11.26
C VAL A 51 3.72 1.56 -10.45
N GLU A 52 5.02 1.89 -10.39
CA GLU A 52 5.53 3.06 -9.68
C GLU A 52 4.91 4.36 -10.21
N ASN A 53 4.84 4.52 -11.54
CA ASN A 53 4.20 5.69 -12.14
C ASN A 53 2.69 5.76 -11.84
N ALA A 54 2.00 4.61 -11.81
CA ALA A 54 0.58 4.55 -11.47
C ALA A 54 0.34 4.99 -10.02
N ILE A 55 1.07 4.41 -9.06
CA ILE A 55 0.92 4.77 -7.63
C ILE A 55 1.36 6.20 -7.33
N ASP A 56 2.35 6.74 -8.05
CA ASP A 56 2.72 8.15 -7.95
C ASP A 56 1.59 9.07 -8.44
N HIS A 57 0.84 8.66 -9.48
CA HIS A 57 -0.33 9.39 -9.96
C HIS A 57 -1.49 9.40 -8.95
N PHE A 58 -1.71 8.27 -8.25
CA PHE A 58 -2.72 8.17 -7.20
C PHE A 58 -2.37 8.97 -5.94
N GLY A 59 -1.08 9.21 -5.72
CA GLY A 59 -0.57 9.88 -4.54
C GLY A 59 -0.38 8.88 -3.40
N VAL A 60 0.87 8.69 -3.01
CA VAL A 60 1.22 7.79 -1.91
C VAL A 60 1.01 8.48 -0.58
N GLU A 61 0.18 7.87 0.26
CA GLU A 61 -0.04 8.28 1.63
C GLU A 61 0.76 7.41 2.59
N VAL A 62 1.17 8.03 3.71
CA VAL A 62 1.84 7.34 4.80
C VAL A 62 0.92 7.35 5.99
N LEU A 63 0.71 6.16 6.54
CA LEU A 63 -0.28 5.91 7.55
C LEU A 63 0.39 5.22 8.75
N ASP A 64 0.08 5.67 9.96
CA ASP A 64 0.38 4.92 11.18
C ASP A 64 -0.89 4.20 11.61
N ILE A 65 -0.86 2.87 11.62
CA ILE A 65 -2.02 2.02 11.96
C ILE A 65 -1.70 1.26 13.23
N ALA A 66 -2.67 1.15 14.15
CA ALA A 66 -2.44 0.47 15.43
C ALA A 66 -2.05 -1.01 15.25
N ASP A 67 -1.09 -1.49 16.03
CA ASP A 67 -0.50 -2.84 15.86
C ASP A 67 -1.53 -3.98 16.03
N ASP A 68 -2.57 -3.74 16.84
CA ASP A 68 -3.67 -4.67 17.07
C ASP A 68 -4.62 -4.79 15.87
N VAL A 69 -4.66 -3.76 15.02
CA VAL A 69 -5.46 -3.72 13.78
C VAL A 69 -4.72 -4.37 12.61
N VAL A 70 -3.40 -4.20 12.54
CA VAL A 70 -2.56 -4.70 11.43
C VAL A 70 -2.65 -6.21 11.24
N ASN A 71 -2.96 -6.95 12.31
CA ASN A 71 -2.99 -8.42 12.32
C ASN A 71 -4.37 -9.03 11.99
N ASP A 72 -5.41 -8.25 11.72
CA ASP A 72 -6.80 -8.76 11.76
C ASP A 72 -7.36 -9.24 10.41
N ASP A 73 -6.51 -9.48 9.38
CA ASP A 73 -6.88 -9.83 7.98
C ASP A 73 -7.87 -8.88 7.27
N THR A 74 -8.47 -7.93 8.02
CA THR A 74 -9.52 -6.99 7.62
C THR A 74 -9.28 -5.69 8.36
N TRP A 75 -8.82 -4.68 7.63
CA TRP A 75 -8.42 -3.41 8.24
C TRP A 75 -9.61 -2.44 8.17
N PRO A 76 -10.02 -1.81 9.27
CA PRO A 76 -11.14 -0.88 9.29
C PRO A 76 -10.82 0.34 8.42
N ASP A 77 -11.80 0.81 7.65
CA ASP A 77 -11.73 1.94 6.70
C ASP A 77 -11.27 3.29 7.32
N THR A 78 -10.94 3.32 8.62
CA THR A 78 -10.78 4.53 9.44
C THR A 78 -9.63 4.49 10.45
N ALA A 79 -8.85 3.41 10.60
CA ALA A 79 -7.72 3.38 11.54
C ALA A 79 -6.44 4.00 10.97
N VAL A 80 -6.62 5.02 10.14
CA VAL A 80 -5.58 5.69 9.39
C VAL A 80 -5.23 6.98 10.11
N HIS A 81 -4.03 7.02 10.71
CA HIS A 81 -3.49 8.27 11.23
C HIS A 81 -2.57 8.91 10.19
N ASP A 82 -2.73 10.21 9.95
CA ASP A 82 -1.82 11.01 9.13
C ASP A 82 -0.39 10.88 9.67
N ALA A 83 0.47 10.19 8.90
CA ALA A 83 1.90 10.07 9.14
C ALA A 83 2.67 10.70 7.97
N THR A 84 3.92 11.10 8.22
CA THR A 84 4.75 11.71 7.18
C THR A 84 5.84 10.76 6.72
N LEU A 85 6.32 10.93 5.48
CA LEU A 85 7.36 10.08 4.89
C LEU A 85 8.64 9.99 5.74
N GLU A 86 8.96 11.05 6.48
CA GLU A 86 10.18 11.16 7.27
C GLU A 86 10.03 10.59 8.70
N GLN A 87 8.82 10.31 9.16
CA GLN A 87 8.55 9.86 10.53
C GLN A 87 8.60 8.33 10.64
N GLY A 88 9.45 7.79 11.49
CA GLY A 88 9.39 6.36 11.83
C GLY A 88 8.07 5.97 12.52
N PRO A 89 7.75 4.67 12.58
CA PRO A 89 6.54 4.17 13.26
C PRO A 89 6.48 4.64 14.72
N ARG A 90 5.27 5.00 15.19
CA ARG A 90 5.04 5.38 16.58
C ARG A 90 4.96 4.14 17.49
N PRO A 91 5.21 4.27 18.80
CA PRO A 91 5.03 3.16 19.73
C PRO A 91 3.58 2.64 19.71
N GLY A 92 3.40 1.35 19.46
CA GLY A 92 2.07 0.70 19.39
C GLY A 92 1.38 0.84 18.02
N SER A 93 2.10 1.31 17.00
CA SER A 93 1.59 1.41 15.64
C SER A 93 2.61 0.91 14.63
N THR A 94 2.10 0.34 13.55
CA THR A 94 2.84 -0.10 12.37
C THR A 94 2.70 0.96 11.28
N ARG A 95 3.82 1.31 10.67
CA ARG A 95 3.87 2.24 9.55
C ARG A 95 3.58 1.53 8.25
N VAL A 96 2.79 2.21 7.44
CA VAL A 96 2.15 1.69 6.25
C VAL A 96 2.26 2.73 5.15
N LEU A 97 2.61 2.30 3.93
CA LEU A 97 2.40 3.12 2.73
C LEU A 97 1.20 2.59 1.97
N GLY A 98 0.40 3.48 1.40
CA GLY A 98 -0.68 3.05 0.51
C GLY A 98 -1.20 4.13 -0.41
N VAL A 99 -2.13 3.72 -1.28
CA VAL A 99 -2.73 4.53 -2.33
C VAL A 99 -4.22 4.26 -2.44
N PHE A 100 -4.98 5.30 -2.76
CA PHE A 100 -6.39 5.20 -3.13
C PHE A 100 -6.52 5.15 -4.66
N ILE A 101 -7.26 4.18 -5.19
CA ILE A 101 -7.34 3.87 -6.64
C ILE A 101 -8.75 4.01 -7.22
#